data_AF-A0A0P6RKS8-F1
#
_entry.id   AF-A0A0P6RKS8-F1
#
_cell.length_a   1.000
_cell.length_b   1.000
_cell.length_c   1.000
_cell.angle_alpha   90.00
_cell.angle_beta   90.00
_cell.angle_gamma   90.00
#
_symmetry.space_group_name_H-M   'P 1'
#
loop_
_entity.id
_entity.type
_entity.pdbx_description
1 polymer ?
#
loop_
_entity_poly.entity_id
_entity_poly.type
_entity_poly.pdbx_seq_one_letter_code
_entity_poly.pdbx_strand_id
1 'polypeptide(L)'
;MRPPKQKVTDQGFLTASAFGRSVGIRTYGWFKKLAAEGHTPETLTPHPKGGPDQSYLSPDDITQFHKRFMTPATMEHKFGQHRKILLGKLRAAGVKTFAPNGEDYGPVYLRNEVEEILE
;
A
#
# COMPACT_ATOMS: atom_id res chain seq x y z
N MET A 1 -18.41 11.00 18.67
CA MET A 1 -17.93 11.62 17.42
C MET A 1 -17.62 10.51 16.41
N ARG A 2 -18.48 10.27 15.41
CA ARG A 2 -18.22 9.27 14.34
C ARG A 2 -17.32 9.92 13.28
N PRO A 3 -16.24 9.28 12.80
CA PRO A 3 -15.50 9.83 11.68
C PRO A 3 -16.40 9.81 10.42
N PRO A 4 -16.29 10.82 9.54
CA PRO A 4 -17.19 10.95 8.40
C PRO A 4 -16.97 9.80 7.41
N LYS A 5 -18.07 9.32 6.83
CA LYS A 5 -18.09 8.33 5.75
C LYS A 5 -17.22 8.86 4.59
N GLN A 6 -16.13 8.14 4.28
CA GLN A 6 -15.25 8.46 3.15
C GLN A 6 -16.07 8.50 1.86
N LYS A 7 -16.19 9.69 1.26
CA LYS A 7 -16.70 9.86 -0.10
C LYS A 7 -15.56 9.59 -1.06
N VAL A 8 -15.70 8.56 -1.88
CA VAL A 8 -14.93 8.43 -3.12
C VAL A 8 -15.29 9.67 -3.95
N THR A 9 -14.32 10.53 -4.25
CA THR A 9 -14.56 11.65 -5.18
C THR A 9 -14.69 11.09 -6.59
N ASP A 10 -15.51 11.73 -7.42
CA ASP A 10 -15.92 11.33 -8.78
C ASP A 10 -14.77 11.12 -9.78
N GLN A 11 -13.52 11.29 -9.35
CA GLN A 11 -12.29 11.19 -10.13
C GLN A 11 -11.44 9.96 -9.78
N GLY A 12 -11.94 9.01 -8.97
CA GLY A 12 -11.23 7.77 -8.66
C GLY A 12 -10.06 7.91 -7.66
N PHE A 13 -9.94 9.05 -6.99
CA PHE A 13 -8.90 9.28 -5.98
C PHE A 13 -9.27 8.61 -4.64
N LEU A 14 -8.29 7.93 -4.03
CA LEU A 14 -8.45 7.31 -2.71
C LEU A 14 -7.58 8.02 -1.67
N THR A 15 -8.12 8.29 -0.49
CA THR A 15 -7.27 8.73 0.64
C THR A 15 -6.25 7.64 0.98
N ALA A 16 -5.05 8.00 1.45
CA ALA A 16 -4.03 7.03 1.90
C ALA A 16 -4.57 5.99 2.91
N SER A 17 -5.48 6.40 3.79
CA SER A 17 -6.14 5.50 4.74
C SER A 17 -7.14 4.54 4.08
N ALA A 18 -7.86 4.98 3.04
CA ALA A 18 -8.77 4.12 2.27
C ALA A 18 -7.96 3.08 1.48
N PHE A 19 -6.89 3.51 0.83
CA PHE A 19 -5.98 2.62 0.12
C PHE A 19 -5.28 1.64 1.07
N GLY A 20 -4.78 2.10 2.22
CA GLY A 20 -4.23 1.21 3.24
C GLY A 20 -5.18 0.07 3.60
N ARG A 21 -6.47 0.36 3.79
CA ARG A 21 -7.47 -0.69 4.07
C ARG A 21 -7.63 -1.69 2.93
N SER A 22 -7.60 -1.25 1.66
CA SER A 22 -7.72 -2.17 0.52
C SER A 22 -6.51 -3.08 0.38
N VAL A 23 -5.32 -2.62 0.76
CA VAL A 23 -4.09 -3.43 0.75
C VAL A 23 -3.76 -4.09 2.10
N GLY A 24 -4.68 -4.03 3.07
CA GLY A 24 -4.53 -4.71 4.36
C GLY A 24 -3.62 -4.02 5.39
N ILE A 25 -3.22 -2.76 5.16
CA ILE A 25 -2.38 -1.95 6.04
C ILE A 25 -3.27 -0.98 6.84
N ARG A 26 -3.17 -1.05 8.18
CA ARG A 26 -3.96 -0.21 9.10
C ARG A 26 -3.16 0.92 9.75
N THR A 27 -1.84 0.90 9.63
CA THR A 27 -0.96 1.89 10.25
C THR A 27 -1.20 3.27 9.63
N TYR A 28 -1.31 4.30 10.46
CA TYR A 28 -1.48 5.66 9.97
C TYR A 28 -0.15 6.19 9.39
N GLY A 29 -0.22 6.95 8.29
CA GLY A 29 0.94 7.62 7.69
C GLY A 29 1.92 6.75 6.91
N TRP A 30 1.71 5.42 6.83
CA TRP A 30 2.61 4.48 6.13
C TRP A 30 2.88 4.89 4.67
N PHE A 31 1.82 5.23 3.92
CA PHE A 31 1.94 5.61 2.51
C PHE A 31 2.63 6.95 2.34
N LYS A 32 2.35 7.91 3.22
CA LYS A 32 3.00 9.24 3.20
C LYS A 32 4.49 9.11 3.46
N LYS A 33 4.91 8.24 4.38
CA LYS A 33 6.34 7.95 4.60
C LYS A 33 6.99 7.34 3.35
N LEU A 34 6.33 6.33 2.77
CA LEU A 34 6.81 5.64 1.58
C LEU A 34 6.95 6.60 0.38
N ALA A 35 6.02 7.53 0.23
CA ALA A 35 6.05 8.56 -0.80
C ALA A 35 7.09 9.67 -0.53
N ALA A 36 7.20 10.13 0.72
CA ALA A 36 8.19 11.13 1.11
C ALA A 36 9.64 10.66 0.86
N GLU A 37 9.87 9.35 0.91
CA GLU A 37 11.15 8.71 0.59
C GLU A 37 11.28 8.32 -0.91
N GLY A 38 10.32 8.72 -1.74
CA GLY A 38 10.35 8.54 -3.19
C GLY A 38 10.15 7.09 -3.65
N HIS A 39 9.62 6.22 -2.79
CA HIS A 39 9.39 4.81 -3.14
C HIS A 39 8.13 4.60 -3.98
N THR A 40 7.17 5.50 -3.89
CA THR A 40 6.03 5.64 -4.81
C THR A 40 5.72 7.10 -5.10
N PRO A 41 5.17 7.42 -6.28
CA PRO A 41 4.57 8.73 -6.49
C PRO A 41 3.36 8.93 -5.56
N GLU A 42 3.20 10.15 -5.06
CA GLU A 42 2.05 10.59 -4.28
C GLU A 42 1.53 11.88 -4.89
N THR A 43 0.30 11.84 -5.39
CA THR A 43 -0.38 13.05 -5.83
C THR A 43 -0.91 13.80 -4.61
N LEU A 44 -0.19 14.84 -4.16
CA LEU A 44 -0.71 15.75 -3.15
C LEU A 44 -1.83 16.62 -3.76
N THR A 45 -3.08 16.15 -3.64
CA THR A 45 -4.24 16.91 -4.07
C THR A 45 -4.77 17.76 -2.92
N PRO A 46 -4.88 19.10 -3.06
CA PRO A 46 -5.49 19.94 -2.04
C PRO A 46 -6.95 19.54 -1.81
N HIS A 47 -7.40 19.60 -0.55
CA HIS A 47 -8.77 19.25 -0.21
C HIS A 47 -9.76 20.21 -0.94
N PRO A 48 -10.72 19.70 -1.74
CA PRO A 48 -11.57 20.53 -2.59
C PRO A 48 -12.50 21.48 -1.82
N LYS A 49 -12.57 21.37 -0.49
CA LYS A 49 -13.35 22.27 0.39
C LYS A 49 -12.52 22.93 1.50
N GLY A 50 -11.23 23.18 1.28
CA GLY A 50 -10.41 24.00 2.18
C GLY A 50 -10.10 23.36 3.55
N GLY A 51 -9.89 22.05 3.57
CA GLY A 51 -9.41 21.32 4.74
C GLY A 51 -7.88 21.15 4.69
N PRO A 52 -7.24 20.65 5.77
CA PRO A 52 -5.81 20.35 5.74
C PRO A 52 -5.48 19.42 4.57
N ASP A 53 -4.35 19.65 3.91
CA ASP A 53 -3.88 18.85 2.78
C ASP A 53 -3.93 17.36 3.13
N GLN A 54 -4.87 16.67 2.51
CA GLN A 54 -5.05 15.23 2.70
C GLN A 54 -4.40 14.55 1.51
N SER A 55 -3.44 13.67 1.75
CA SER A 55 -2.85 12.85 0.69
C SER A 55 -3.92 11.98 0.03
N TYR A 56 -4.17 12.24 -1.25
CA TYR A 56 -4.97 11.40 -2.12
C TYR A 56 -4.04 10.60 -3.04
N LEU A 57 -4.47 9.42 -3.42
CA LEU A 57 -3.77 8.59 -4.40
C LEU A 57 -4.60 8.60 -5.66
N SER A 58 -3.96 8.95 -6.77
CA SER A 58 -4.54 8.77 -8.10
C SER A 58 -4.58 7.27 -8.48
N PRO A 59 -5.40 6.88 -9.47
CA PRO A 59 -5.31 5.55 -10.06
C PRO A 59 -3.91 5.19 -10.58
N ASP A 60 -3.14 6.19 -11.05
CA ASP A 60 -1.75 5.96 -11.48
C ASP A 60 -0.84 5.67 -10.28
N ASP A 61 -0.94 6.43 -9.18
CA ASP A 61 -0.17 6.18 -7.96
C ASP A 61 -0.41 4.74 -7.44
N ILE A 62 -1.68 4.30 -7.45
CA ILE A 62 -2.08 2.94 -7.08
C ILE A 62 -1.45 1.91 -8.03
N THR A 63 -1.47 2.18 -9.33
CA THR A 63 -0.88 1.30 -10.34
C THR A 63 0.63 1.18 -10.16
N GLN A 64 1.33 2.29 -9.91
CA GLN A 64 2.78 2.31 -9.67
C GLN A 64 3.14 1.58 -8.37
N PHE A 65 2.33 1.74 -7.32
CA PHE A 65 2.47 0.93 -6.09
C PHE A 65 2.38 -0.56 -6.41
N HIS A 66 1.33 -1.02 -7.12
CA HIS A 66 1.14 -2.43 -7.42
C HIS A 66 2.13 -3.01 -8.44
N LYS A 67 2.78 -2.19 -9.26
CA LYS A 67 3.89 -2.63 -10.13
C LYS A 67 5.13 -3.00 -9.33
N ARG A 68 5.40 -2.28 -8.24
CA ARG A 68 6.64 -2.44 -7.46
C ARG A 68 6.44 -3.28 -6.20
N PHE A 69 5.28 -3.21 -5.58
CA PHE A 69 5.02 -3.75 -4.26
C PHE A 69 3.84 -4.71 -4.21
N MET A 70 3.93 -5.65 -3.29
CA MET A 70 2.83 -6.52 -2.87
C MET A 70 2.66 -6.45 -1.35
N THR A 71 1.43 -6.59 -0.90
CA THR A 71 1.07 -6.81 0.50
C THR A 71 0.45 -8.20 0.67
N PRO A 72 0.31 -8.73 1.89
CA PRO A 72 -0.37 -10.01 2.11
C PRO A 72 -1.75 -10.09 1.48
N ALA A 73 -2.51 -8.98 1.48
CA ALA A 73 -3.85 -8.95 0.87
C ALA A 73 -3.77 -9.04 -0.67
N THR A 74 -2.82 -8.35 -1.31
CA THR A 74 -2.66 -8.45 -2.77
C THR A 74 -2.08 -9.80 -3.19
N MET A 75 -1.24 -10.41 -2.34
CA MET A 75 -0.74 -11.77 -2.55
C MET A 75 -1.86 -12.80 -2.50
N GLU A 76 -2.75 -12.73 -1.49
CA GLU A 76 -3.94 -13.60 -1.42
C GLU A 76 -4.78 -13.47 -2.68
N HIS A 77 -5.01 -12.24 -3.14
CA HIS A 77 -5.78 -11.98 -4.35
C HIS A 77 -5.11 -12.53 -5.62
N LYS A 78 -3.80 -12.34 -5.77
CA LYS A 78 -3.04 -12.80 -6.95
C LYS A 78 -2.89 -14.33 -7.00
N PHE A 79 -2.48 -14.96 -5.89
CA PHE A 79 -2.07 -16.36 -5.87
C PHE A 79 -3.16 -17.32 -5.38
N GLY A 80 -4.32 -16.81 -4.93
CA GLY A 80 -5.46 -17.63 -4.51
C GLY A 80 -5.24 -18.49 -3.25
N GLN A 81 -4.11 -18.31 -2.56
CA GLN A 81 -3.77 -19.03 -1.33
C GLN A 81 -3.86 -18.09 -0.12
N HIS A 82 -4.23 -18.64 1.04
CA HIS A 82 -4.31 -17.86 2.27
C HIS A 82 -2.94 -17.28 2.67
N ARG A 83 -2.90 -16.02 3.10
CA ARG A 83 -1.69 -15.23 3.38
C ARG A 83 -0.70 -15.92 4.31
N LYS A 84 -1.17 -16.68 5.31
CA LYS A 84 -0.28 -17.39 6.24
C LYS A 84 0.61 -18.41 5.51
N ILE A 85 0.08 -19.07 4.48
CA ILE A 85 0.82 -20.06 3.68
C ILE A 85 1.86 -19.32 2.83
N LEU A 86 1.43 -18.26 2.14
CA LEU A 86 2.31 -17.44 1.29
C LEU A 86 3.45 -16.80 2.10
N LEU A 87 3.14 -16.19 3.24
CA LEU A 87 4.13 -15.61 4.15
C LEU A 87 5.07 -16.67 4.75
N GLY A 88 4.60 -17.90 4.93
CA GLY A 88 5.44 -19.03 5.34
C GLY A 88 6.50 -19.36 4.30
N LYS A 89 6.11 -19.44 3.02
CA LYS A 89 7.02 -19.67 1.89
C LYS A 89 8.06 -18.56 1.77
N LEU A 90 7.62 -17.30 1.80
CA LEU A 90 8.51 -16.13 1.75
C LEU A 90 9.52 -16.13 2.91
N ARG A 91 9.07 -16.44 4.13
CA ARG A 91 9.95 -16.54 5.29
C ARG A 91 10.98 -17.66 5.16
N ALA A 92 10.57 -18.83 4.65
CA ALA A 92 11.48 -19.94 4.41
C ALA A 92 12.56 -19.61 3.35
N ALA A 93 12.20 -18.77 2.37
CA ALA A 93 13.12 -18.23 1.36
C ALA A 93 13.94 -17.03 1.85
N GLY A 94 13.71 -16.52 3.06
CA GLY A 94 14.43 -15.37 3.61
C GLY A 94 13.97 -14.00 3.06
N VAL A 95 12.86 -13.94 2.33
CA VAL A 95 12.28 -12.69 1.82
C VAL A 95 11.75 -11.86 2.99
N LYS A 96 12.20 -10.60 3.06
CA LYS A 96 11.84 -9.65 4.13
C LYS A 96 10.85 -8.62 3.62
N THR A 97 10.21 -7.91 4.54
CA THR A 97 9.46 -6.70 4.19
C THR A 97 10.42 -5.66 3.65
N PHE A 98 9.91 -4.83 2.75
CA PHE A 98 10.60 -3.67 2.22
C PHE A 98 10.85 -2.68 3.36
N ALA A 99 12.11 -2.61 3.78
CA ALA A 99 12.59 -1.73 4.84
C ALA A 99 13.94 -1.10 4.46
N PRO A 100 13.99 -0.29 3.38
CA PRO A 100 15.18 0.50 3.06
C PRO A 100 15.58 1.33 4.29
N ASN A 101 16.88 1.38 4.56
CA ASN A 101 17.45 2.08 5.72
C ASN A 101 16.89 1.65 7.09
N GLY A 102 16.20 0.51 7.17
CA GLY A 102 15.60 0.00 8.40
C GLY A 102 14.23 0.59 8.75
N GLU A 103 13.62 1.41 7.88
CA GLU A 103 12.30 1.99 8.13
C GLU A 103 11.18 0.97 7.89
N ASP A 104 10.21 0.91 8.80
CA ASP A 104 9.08 -0.03 8.70
C ASP A 104 7.84 0.66 8.10
N TYR A 105 7.50 0.29 6.85
CA TYR A 105 6.27 0.71 6.16
C TYR A 105 5.11 -0.28 6.34
N GLY A 106 5.28 -1.28 7.20
CA GLY A 106 4.36 -2.38 7.41
C GLY A 106 4.65 -3.58 6.48
N PRO A 107 3.66 -4.46 6.26
CA PRO A 107 3.83 -5.69 5.48
C PRO A 107 3.81 -5.40 3.97
N VAL A 108 4.76 -4.61 3.51
CA VAL A 108 5.03 -4.28 2.11
C VAL A 108 6.22 -5.10 1.66
N TYR A 109 6.15 -5.73 0.50
CA TYR A 109 7.20 -6.58 -0.06
C TYR A 109 7.48 -6.16 -1.50
N LEU A 110 8.72 -6.33 -1.96
CA LEU A 110 9.03 -6.11 -3.36
C LEU A 110 8.36 -7.19 -4.23
N ARG A 111 7.68 -6.76 -5.29
CA ARG A 111 6.88 -7.65 -6.14
C ARG A 111 7.75 -8.70 -6.82
N ASN A 112 8.92 -8.33 -7.33
CA ASN A 112 9.85 -9.24 -7.99
C ASN A 112 10.33 -10.36 -7.05
N GLU A 113 10.73 -10.04 -5.81
CA GLU A 113 11.16 -11.03 -4.82
C GLU A 113 10.03 -11.99 -4.42
N VAL A 114 8.80 -11.49 -4.39
CA VAL A 114 7.63 -12.30 -4.07
C VAL A 114 7.29 -13.25 -5.22
N GLU A 115 7.30 -12.74 -6.45
CA GLU A 115 7.02 -13.51 -7.66
C GLU A 115 8.08 -14.60 -7.88
N GLU A 116 9.35 -14.32 -7.65
CA GLU A 116 10.44 -15.31 -7.75
C GLU A 116 10.22 -16.56 -6.87
N ILE A 117 9.50 -16.42 -5.74
CA ILE A 117 9.27 -17.51 -4.79
C ILE A 117 7.90 -18.18 -4.96
N LEU A 118 6.90 -17.46 -5.47
CA LEU A 118 5.50 -17.88 -5.44
C LEU A 118 4.91 -18.17 -6.83
N GLU A 119 5.59 -17.78 -7.91
CA GLU A 119 5.22 -18.01 -9.31
C GLU A 119 6.10 -19.10 -9.94
#